data_AF-A0A2J8K2S2-F1
#
_entry.id   AF-A0A2J8K2S2-F1
#
_cell.length_a   1.000
_cell.length_b   1.000
_cell.length_c   1.000
_cell.angle_alpha   90.00
_cell.angle_beta   90.00
_cell.angle_gamma   90.00
#
_symmetry.space_group_name_H-M   'P 1'
#
loop_
_entity.id
_entity.type
_entity.pdbx_description
1 polymer ?
#
loop_
_entity_poly.entity_id
_entity_poly.type
_entity_poly.pdbx_seq_one_letter_code
_entity_poly.pdbx_strand_id
1 'polypeptide(L)'
;MNFDLKQGTWGGDWPEALAISQRWQQQDKAANKELTFLLFSCPHRLREHLERGRGNLEWKDTVSHYVAQAGLELLGSSDPPALVS
;
A
#
# COMPACT_ATOMS: atom_id res chain seq x y z
N MET A 1 19.32 -10.79 -3.74
CA MET A 1 19.94 -9.72 -4.54
C MET A 1 19.10 -8.52 -4.22
N ASN A 2 19.72 -7.39 -3.95
CA ASN A 2 19.01 -6.18 -3.65
C ASN A 2 19.60 -5.04 -4.49
N PHE A 3 18.74 -4.18 -5.01
CA PHE A 3 19.19 -3.01 -5.76
C PHE A 3 19.34 -1.83 -4.81
N ASP A 4 20.53 -1.25 -4.75
CA ASP A 4 20.78 -0.02 -4.01
C ASP A 4 20.41 1.17 -4.89
N LEU A 5 19.33 1.86 -4.53
CA LEU A 5 18.83 3.03 -5.25
C LEU A 5 19.78 4.23 -5.20
N LYS A 6 20.66 4.33 -4.20
CA LYS A 6 21.62 5.44 -4.07
C LYS A 6 22.84 5.21 -4.95
N GLN A 7 23.29 3.97 -5.00
CA GLN A 7 24.50 3.58 -5.74
C GLN A 7 24.17 3.19 -7.19
N GLY A 8 22.93 2.82 -7.49
CA GLY A 8 22.54 2.29 -8.79
C GLY A 8 23.12 0.90 -9.05
N THR A 9 23.38 0.12 -7.99
CA THR A 9 24.11 -1.16 -8.07
C THR A 9 23.32 -2.30 -7.43
N TRP A 10 23.58 -3.52 -7.90
CA TRP A 10 23.04 -4.73 -7.30
C TRP A 10 24.01 -5.30 -6.25
N GLY A 11 23.48 -5.78 -5.13
CA GLY A 11 24.25 -6.47 -4.09
C GLY A 11 23.57 -7.75 -3.60
N GLY A 12 24.28 -8.56 -2.82
CA GLY A 12 23.73 -9.76 -2.21
C GLY A 12 24.76 -10.49 -1.35
N ASP A 13 24.30 -11.31 -0.42
CA ASP A 13 25.14 -11.96 0.60
C ASP A 13 25.66 -13.35 0.16
N TRP A 14 25.49 -13.72 -1.11
CA TRP A 14 25.94 -15.01 -1.64
C TRP A 14 27.19 -14.86 -2.53
N PRO A 15 28.03 -15.92 -2.65
CA PRO A 15 29.37 -15.82 -3.24
C PRO A 15 29.39 -15.25 -4.67
N GLU A 16 28.40 -15.60 -5.50
CA GLU A 16 28.32 -15.19 -6.90
C GLU A 16 27.71 -13.80 -7.09
N ALA A 17 27.14 -13.18 -6.05
CA ALA A 17 26.41 -11.91 -6.15
C ALA A 17 27.28 -10.80 -6.72
N LEU A 18 28.54 -10.72 -6.31
CA LEU A 18 29.49 -9.71 -6.78
C LEU A 18 29.78 -9.85 -8.28
N ALA A 19 30.05 -11.08 -8.74
CA ALA A 19 30.36 -11.35 -10.14
C ALA A 19 29.16 -11.02 -11.06
N ILE A 20 27.95 -11.34 -10.60
CA ILE A 20 26.71 -11.02 -11.32
C ILE A 20 26.50 -9.49 -11.36
N SER A 21 26.67 -8.81 -10.22
CA SER A 21 26.55 -7.35 -10.14
C SER A 21 27.52 -6.63 -11.08
N GLN A 22 28.79 -7.03 -11.07
CA GLN A 22 29.81 -6.48 -11.97
C GLN A 22 29.45 -6.69 -13.46
N ARG A 23 28.93 -7.88 -13.80
CA ARG A 23 28.48 -8.17 -15.17
C ARG A 23 27.29 -7.29 -15.57
N TRP A 24 26.34 -7.06 -14.67
CA TRP A 24 25.19 -6.19 -14.94
C TRP A 24 25.58 -4.71 -15.04
N GLN A 25 26.55 -4.25 -14.26
CA GLN A 25 27.09 -2.89 -14.37
C GLN A 25 27.77 -2.61 -15.71
N GLN A 26 28.42 -3.61 -16.32
CA GLN A 26 28.97 -3.48 -17.68
C GLN A 26 27.89 -3.28 -18.75
N GLN A 27 26.62 -3.54 -18.41
CA GLN A 27 25.46 -3.27 -19.25
C GLN A 27 24.77 -1.97 -18.81
N ASP A 28 25.44 -0.83 -18.99
CA ASP A 28 24.99 0.51 -18.55
C ASP A 28 23.54 0.85 -18.89
N LYS A 29 23.00 0.33 -20.00
CA LYS A 29 21.61 0.54 -20.42
C LYS A 29 20.59 -0.24 -19.60
N ALA A 30 20.96 -1.35 -18.96
CA ALA A 30 20.05 -2.16 -18.15
C ALA A 30 19.89 -1.55 -16.75
N ALA A 31 21.00 -1.27 -16.06
CA ALA A 31 20.98 -0.67 -14.72
C ALA A 31 20.36 0.76 -14.71
N ASN A 32 20.66 1.60 -15.71
CA ASN A 32 20.04 2.93 -15.80
C ASN A 32 18.54 2.89 -16.14
N LYS A 33 18.06 1.84 -16.84
CA LYS A 33 16.62 1.62 -17.06
C LYS A 33 15.92 1.22 -15.76
N GLU A 34 16.59 0.49 -14.88
CA GLU A 34 16.04 0.12 -13.57
C GLU A 34 15.85 1.35 -12.67
N LEU A 35 16.83 2.26 -12.59
CA LEU A 35 16.67 3.52 -11.86
C LEU A 35 15.52 4.37 -12.40
N THR A 36 15.46 4.55 -13.72
CA THR A 36 14.40 5.34 -14.35
C THR A 36 13.01 4.73 -14.10
N PHE A 37 12.92 3.40 -14.18
CA PHE A 37 11.68 2.71 -13.91
C PHE A 37 11.26 2.88 -12.44
N LEU A 38 12.15 2.58 -11.49
CA LEU A 38 11.87 2.59 -10.06
C LEU A 38 11.56 4.00 -9.53
N LEU A 39 12.31 5.01 -9.95
CA LEU A 39 12.18 6.37 -9.42
C LEU A 39 11.08 7.19 -10.11
N PHE A 40 10.78 6.92 -11.38
CA PHE A 40 9.84 7.75 -12.14
C PHE A 40 8.64 6.95 -12.66
N SER A 41 8.88 5.89 -13.43
CA SER A 41 7.78 5.20 -14.14
C SER A 41 6.83 4.47 -13.19
N CYS A 42 7.39 3.76 -12.19
CA CYS A 42 6.64 2.98 -11.21
C CYS A 42 5.72 3.86 -10.34
N PRO A 43 6.21 4.93 -9.67
CA PRO A 43 5.34 5.79 -8.87
C PRO A 43 4.29 6.51 -9.73
N HIS A 44 4.63 6.89 -10.96
CA HIS A 44 3.66 7.49 -11.87
C HIS A 44 2.52 6.52 -12.23
N ARG A 45 2.86 5.28 -12.61
CA ARG A 45 1.87 4.24 -12.93
C ARG A 45 1.03 3.89 -11.70
N LEU A 46 1.65 3.75 -10.54
CA LEU A 46 0.94 3.49 -9.29
C LEU A 46 -0.09 4.59 -9.02
N ARG A 47 0.31 5.86 -9.15
CA ARG A 47 -0.59 7.00 -8.99
C ARG A 47 -1.78 6.93 -9.96
N GLU A 48 -1.54 6.65 -11.24
CA GLU A 48 -2.61 6.50 -12.23
C GLU A 48 -3.60 5.37 -11.83
N HIS A 49 -3.07 4.22 -11.38
CA HIS A 49 -3.89 3.11 -10.93
C HIS A 49 -4.73 3.45 -9.69
N LEU A 50 -4.14 4.18 -8.74
CA LEU A 50 -4.84 4.64 -7.53
C LEU A 50 -5.93 5.67 -7.87
N GLU A 51 -5.64 6.63 -8.76
CA GLU A 51 -6.61 7.62 -9.22
C GLU A 51 -7.79 6.95 -9.94
N ARG A 52 -7.51 5.99 -10.83
CA ARG A 52 -8.54 5.24 -11.55
C ARG A 52 -9.33 4.29 -10.64
N GLY A 53 -8.68 3.70 -9.64
CA GLY A 53 -9.27 2.71 -8.73
C GLY A 53 -9.80 3.26 -7.41
N ARG A 54 -9.80 4.58 -7.21
CA ARG A 54 -10.05 5.23 -5.91
C ARG A 54 -11.30 4.72 -5.20
N GLY A 55 -12.44 4.64 -5.90
CA GLY A 55 -13.71 4.19 -5.31
C GLY A 55 -13.74 2.71 -4.89
N ASN A 56 -12.79 1.89 -5.34
CA ASN A 56 -12.65 0.48 -4.91
C ASN A 56 -11.70 0.34 -3.71
N LEU A 57 -10.87 1.35 -3.46
CA LEU A 57 -9.87 1.38 -2.38
C LEU A 57 -10.31 2.27 -1.21
N GLU A 58 -11.38 3.05 -1.39
CA GLU A 58 -12.02 3.78 -0.31
C GLU A 58 -12.53 2.80 0.76
N TRP A 59 -12.09 3.04 2.00
CA TRP A 59 -12.54 2.30 3.16
C TRP A 59 -14.07 2.46 3.28
N LYS A 60 -14.79 1.34 3.25
CA LYS A 60 -16.23 1.32 3.52
C LYS A 60 -16.44 0.90 4.97
N ASP A 61 -16.75 1.86 5.83
CA ASP A 61 -17.35 1.56 7.13
C ASP A 61 -18.76 1.00 6.89
N THR A 62 -18.88 -0.32 6.82
CA THR A 62 -20.17 -1.01 6.73
C THR A 62 -20.76 -1.21 8.11
N VAL A 63 -20.93 -0.14 8.88
CA VAL A 63 -21.98 -0.18 9.91
C VAL A 63 -23.30 -0.13 9.15
N SER A 64 -23.94 -1.29 9.01
CA SER A 64 -25.24 -1.38 8.35
C SER A 64 -26.19 -0.38 9.00
N HIS A 65 -26.89 0.42 8.20
CA HIS A 65 -27.87 1.39 8.70
C HIS A 65 -28.89 0.72 9.64
N TYR A 66 -29.22 -0.55 9.40
CA TYR A 66 -30.07 -1.35 10.28
C TYR A 66 -29.45 -1.60 11.66
N VAL A 67 -28.15 -1.86 11.73
CA VAL A 67 -27.42 -2.07 12.99
C VAL A 67 -27.29 -0.75 13.76
N ALA A 68 -27.02 0.36 13.06
CA ALA A 68 -27.00 1.69 13.66
C ALA A 68 -28.37 2.11 14.19
N GLN A 69 -29.44 1.88 13.41
CA GLN A 69 -30.81 2.18 13.80
C GLN A 69 -31.27 1.30 14.96
N ALA A 70 -31.06 -0.03 14.89
CA ALA A 70 -31.41 -0.93 15.99
C ALA A 70 -30.64 -0.59 17.28
N GLY A 71 -29.37 -0.19 17.19
CA GLY A 71 -28.60 0.30 18.33
C GLY A 71 -29.21 1.56 18.93
N LEU A 72 -29.67 2.51 18.11
CA LEU A 72 -30.30 3.74 18.57
C LEU A 72 -31.67 3.48 19.21
N GLU A 73 -32.50 2.61 18.62
CA GLU A 73 -33.79 2.18 19.17
C GLU A 73 -33.62 1.44 20.51
N LEU A 74 -32.61 0.57 20.62
CA LEU A 74 -32.28 -0.14 21.87
C LEU A 74 -31.84 0.83 22.98
N LEU A 75 -31.06 1.86 22.63
CA LEU A 75 -30.64 2.90 23.58
C LEU A 75 -31.81 3.81 23.98
N GLY A 76 -32.72 4.11 23.05
CA GLY A 76 -33.92 4.91 23.30
C GLY A 76 -35.02 4.19 24.09
N SER A 77 -35.05 2.86 24.08
CA SER A 77 -36.03 2.05 24.83
C SER A 77 -35.68 1.85 26.32
N SER A 78 -34.50 2.29 26.76
CA SER A 78 -34.09 2.17 28.16
C SER A 78 -34.64 3.32 29.00
N ASP A 79 -35.96 3.38 29.17
CA ASP A 79 -36.55 4.21 30.21
C ASP A 79 -36.22 3.60 31.59
N PRO A 80 -35.64 4.36 32.54
CA PRO A 80 -35.45 3.85 33.89
C PRO A 80 -36.84 3.57 34.50
N PRO A 81 -37.03 2.48 35.27
CA PRO A 81 -38.32 2.20 35.87
C PRO A 81 -38.67 3.39 36.76
N ALA A 82 -39.86 3.96 36.54
CA ALA A 82 -40.36 5.05 37.36
C ALA A 82 -40.35 4.58 38.83
N LEU A 83 -39.45 5.16 39.63
CA LEU A 83 -39.46 4.99 41.07
C LEU A 83 -40.70 5.69 41.59
N VAL A 84 -41.77 4.92 41.79
CA VAL A 84 -42.96 5.37 42.52
C VAL A 84 -42.57 5.46 44.00
N SER A 85 -42.75 6.64 44.58
CA SER A 85 -42.47 6.97 45.98
C SER A 85 -43.43 6.31 46.96
#